data_AF-A0A3N4PBF7-F1
#
_entry.id   AF-A0A3N4PBF7-F1
#
_cell.length_a   1.000
_cell.length_b   1.000
_cell.length_c   1.000
_cell.angle_alpha   90.00
_cell.angle_beta   90.00
_cell.angle_gamma   90.00
#
_symmetry.space_group_name_H-M   'P 1'
#
loop_
_entity.id
_entity.type
_entity.pdbx_description
1 polymer ?
#
loop_
_entity_poly.entity_id
_entity_poly.type
_entity_poly.pdbx_seq_one_letter_code
_entity_poly.pdbx_strand_id
1 'polypeptide(L)'
;MNNDQPTSAHSSRLWSYWRGLGGWNYYFLLKFGLLWYGYLNFHALSNLIFLAWLLFPLPSPRLHRLRNWISIPIGFGLFWHDTWLPGLESILSQGDQVAGFSGAYLLDLVNRFINWQMIGAAFVLLVLYLFVSQWIRVTVLVSLMLIWLNVLTIAGPAMSLLPTKAATPEVVLNQTPAAGQAQPASAPDGLDQSAPPTSANLTAWLNRFYDSERKRVTVFPDSLPADSQPFDILVINICSLAWTDMDASQLRSHPLWQHFDIVLNNYNSATGYSGPAGIRLLRASCGQTSHSDLYKPADARCYLFDNLAKLGFKQQLMMDHTGVFGDYLKELRADGNIQAPLMSQAGIAPELTSFDGSPVFNDAQLMQRWLDDRSKSSDARSATFYNLIPLHDGTRELGSTKTAPWKPRAQLLFDQLDAFLTNLEKSGRRVMVLVVPEHGAALQGDKMQMSGLRDIPSPGITHVPVGIKFVGMKAPHQGQPLTIDAPTSLLAISELVSRVVDGQVFNAPNVNMSVLADKLPQTPVVSENDNAVVMMYQGKPWIRLNGGDWVAYPQ
;
A
#
# COMPACT_ATOMS: atom_id res chain seq x y z
N MET A 1 -40.36 -80.21 12.17
CA MET A 1 -40.11 -79.47 10.91
C MET A 1 -39.78 -78.05 11.31
N ASN A 2 -38.51 -77.69 11.16
CA ASN A 2 -37.93 -76.41 11.55
C ASN A 2 -37.83 -75.49 10.33
N ASN A 3 -37.83 -74.19 10.61
CA ASN A 3 -37.34 -73.04 9.81
C ASN A 3 -38.22 -72.58 8.64
N ASP A 4 -38.37 -71.29 8.37
CA ASP A 4 -38.02 -70.05 9.07
C ASP A 4 -38.82 -68.95 8.35
N GLN A 5 -39.43 -68.04 9.11
CA GLN A 5 -39.85 -66.74 8.56
C GLN A 5 -38.60 -65.92 8.24
N PRO A 6 -38.51 -65.23 7.09
CA PRO A 6 -37.46 -64.24 6.91
C PRO A 6 -37.79 -63.02 7.77
N THR A 7 -37.01 -62.89 8.84
CA THR A 7 -36.87 -61.72 9.69
C THR A 7 -36.69 -60.44 8.88
N SER A 8 -37.49 -59.44 9.23
CA SER A 8 -37.39 -58.03 8.84
C SER A 8 -35.97 -57.47 8.97
N ALA A 9 -35.34 -57.14 7.85
CA ALA A 9 -34.13 -56.33 7.80
C ALA A 9 -34.46 -54.87 8.15
N HIS A 10 -34.43 -54.52 9.44
CA HIS A 10 -34.40 -53.13 9.93
C HIS A 10 -32.96 -52.65 10.15
N SER A 11 -32.11 -52.83 9.15
CA SER A 11 -30.73 -52.33 9.15
C SER A 11 -30.42 -51.62 7.84
N SER A 12 -30.78 -50.33 7.74
CA SER A 12 -30.11 -49.31 6.87
C SER A 12 -30.85 -47.97 6.74
N ARG A 13 -31.85 -47.62 7.58
CA ARG A 13 -32.57 -46.33 7.40
C ARG A 13 -31.65 -45.10 7.42
N LEU A 14 -30.65 -45.06 8.29
CA LEU A 14 -29.72 -43.90 8.37
C LEU A 14 -28.80 -43.74 7.15
N TRP A 15 -28.44 -44.84 6.48
CA TRP A 15 -27.58 -44.80 5.28
C TRP A 15 -28.34 -44.32 4.04
N SER A 16 -29.68 -44.47 4.04
CA SER A 16 -30.55 -44.06 2.92
C SER A 16 -30.72 -42.54 2.76
N TYR A 17 -30.28 -41.74 3.74
CA TYR A 17 -30.48 -40.29 3.75
C TYR A 17 -29.25 -39.46 3.38
N TRP A 18 -28.10 -40.11 3.12
CA TRP A 18 -26.89 -39.43 2.67
C TRP A 18 -27.02 -39.06 1.19
N ARG A 19 -26.84 -37.78 0.89
CA ARG A 19 -26.88 -37.24 -0.48
C ARG A 19 -25.55 -36.58 -0.79
N GLY A 20 -25.08 -36.76 -2.01
CA GLY A 20 -23.88 -36.07 -2.50
C GLY A 20 -24.08 -34.55 -2.54
N LEU A 21 -22.98 -33.82 -2.64
CA LEU A 21 -22.95 -32.35 -2.61
C LEU A 21 -23.66 -31.69 -3.81
N GLY A 22 -23.87 -32.42 -4.91
CA GLY A 22 -24.45 -31.87 -6.14
C GLY A 22 -23.64 -30.66 -6.61
N GLY A 23 -24.31 -29.53 -6.90
CA GLY A 23 -23.66 -28.30 -7.34
C GLY A 23 -22.60 -27.74 -6.37
N TRP A 24 -22.66 -28.07 -5.07
CA TRP A 24 -21.63 -27.68 -4.11
C TRP A 24 -20.26 -28.33 -4.39
N ASN A 25 -20.20 -29.43 -5.14
CA ASN A 25 -18.92 -29.96 -5.63
C ASN A 25 -18.19 -28.90 -6.47
N TYR A 26 -18.90 -28.23 -7.37
CA TYR A 26 -18.32 -27.19 -8.22
C TYR A 26 -17.84 -25.99 -7.41
N TYR A 27 -18.59 -25.58 -6.37
CA TYR A 27 -18.15 -24.54 -5.43
C TYR A 27 -16.79 -24.85 -4.80
N PHE A 28 -16.60 -26.06 -4.28
CA PHE A 28 -15.32 -26.45 -3.67
C PHE A 28 -14.22 -26.64 -4.70
N LEU A 29 -14.52 -27.21 -5.88
CA LEU A 29 -13.54 -27.31 -6.97
C LEU A 29 -13.04 -25.93 -7.43
N LEU A 30 -13.94 -24.95 -7.53
CA LEU A 30 -13.60 -23.57 -7.84
C LEU A 30 -12.67 -23.00 -6.77
N LYS A 31 -13.01 -23.19 -5.48
CA LYS A 31 -12.13 -22.78 -4.37
C LYS A 31 -10.77 -23.46 -4.42
N PHE A 32 -10.69 -24.75 -4.68
CA PHE A 32 -9.40 -25.44 -4.80
C PHE A 32 -8.57 -24.93 -5.96
N GLY A 33 -9.21 -24.64 -7.10
CA GLY A 33 -8.54 -23.99 -8.23
C GLY A 33 -7.96 -22.63 -7.82
N LEU A 34 -8.77 -21.78 -7.20
CA LEU A 34 -8.33 -20.45 -6.74
C LEU A 34 -7.23 -20.53 -5.66
N LEU A 35 -7.36 -21.46 -4.70
CA LEU A 35 -6.34 -21.74 -3.69
C LEU A 35 -5.03 -22.20 -4.34
N TRP A 36 -5.09 -23.11 -5.31
CA TRP A 36 -3.92 -23.62 -6.02
C TRP A 36 -3.12 -22.51 -6.72
N TYR A 37 -3.81 -21.50 -7.24
CA TYR A 37 -3.18 -20.33 -7.87
C TYR A 37 -2.85 -19.19 -6.90
N GLY A 38 -3.19 -19.31 -5.61
CA GLY A 38 -2.89 -18.31 -4.58
C GLY A 38 -3.91 -17.17 -4.44
N TYR A 39 -5.08 -17.28 -5.08
CA TYR A 39 -6.13 -16.24 -5.04
C TYR A 39 -7.03 -16.31 -3.79
N LEU A 40 -6.81 -17.27 -2.88
CA LEU A 40 -7.56 -17.40 -1.64
C LEU A 40 -6.66 -17.47 -0.41
N ASN A 41 -7.06 -16.76 0.64
CA ASN A 41 -6.67 -17.01 2.02
C ASN A 41 -7.57 -18.11 2.61
N PHE A 42 -7.28 -19.36 2.28
CA PHE A 42 -8.24 -20.44 2.50
C PHE A 42 -8.36 -20.88 3.98
N HIS A 43 -9.53 -20.69 4.58
CA HIS A 43 -9.80 -21.11 5.96
C HIS A 43 -10.30 -22.56 5.98
N ALA A 44 -9.37 -23.50 6.16
CA ALA A 44 -9.63 -24.93 6.01
C ALA A 44 -10.72 -25.47 6.95
N LEU A 45 -10.72 -25.05 8.22
CA LEU A 45 -11.69 -25.51 9.22
C LEU A 45 -13.10 -25.01 8.92
N SER A 46 -13.25 -23.73 8.60
CA SER A 46 -14.53 -23.13 8.23
C SER A 46 -15.15 -23.83 7.01
N ASN A 47 -14.33 -24.15 6.00
CA ASN A 47 -14.76 -24.91 4.84
C ASN A 47 -15.11 -26.38 5.16
N LEU A 48 -14.42 -27.01 6.12
CA LEU A 48 -14.75 -28.36 6.58
C LEU A 48 -16.06 -28.40 7.37
N ILE A 49 -16.31 -27.41 8.23
CA ILE A 49 -17.60 -27.26 8.93
C ILE A 49 -18.73 -27.07 7.92
N PHE A 50 -18.52 -26.23 6.91
CA PHE A 50 -19.51 -26.02 5.86
C PHE A 50 -19.77 -27.29 5.03
N LEU A 51 -18.73 -28.05 4.71
CA LEU A 51 -18.86 -29.37 4.09
C LEU A 51 -19.70 -30.32 4.95
N ALA A 52 -19.41 -30.40 6.25
CA ALA A 52 -20.14 -31.26 7.19
C ALA A 52 -21.62 -30.88 7.26
N TRP A 53 -21.94 -29.58 7.30
CA TRP A 53 -23.31 -29.05 7.20
C TRP A 53 -24.01 -29.51 5.92
N LEU A 54 -23.33 -29.44 4.77
CA LEU A 54 -23.87 -29.85 3.47
C LEU A 54 -24.02 -31.37 3.32
N LEU A 55 -23.23 -32.17 4.03
CA LEU A 55 -23.32 -33.64 4.01
C LEU A 55 -24.28 -34.20 5.05
N PHE A 56 -24.59 -33.43 6.11
CA PHE A 56 -25.43 -33.89 7.21
C PHE A 56 -26.74 -34.54 6.70
N PRO A 57 -27.04 -35.79 7.08
CA PRO A 57 -28.13 -36.54 6.48
C PRO A 57 -29.49 -35.99 6.92
N LEU A 58 -30.30 -35.55 5.96
CA LEU A 58 -31.65 -35.03 6.19
C LEU A 58 -32.68 -35.95 5.53
N PRO A 59 -33.64 -36.52 6.30
CA PRO A 59 -34.57 -37.50 5.76
C PRO A 59 -35.61 -36.90 4.80
N SER A 60 -35.97 -35.63 5.00
CA SER A 60 -36.97 -34.94 4.19
C SER A 60 -36.35 -34.24 2.97
N PRO A 61 -36.86 -34.47 1.74
CA PRO A 61 -36.45 -33.71 0.57
C PRO A 61 -36.72 -32.20 0.67
N ARG A 62 -37.70 -31.78 1.51
CA ARG A 62 -37.98 -30.36 1.75
C ARG A 62 -36.90 -29.72 2.61
N LEU A 63 -36.48 -30.39 3.68
CA LEU A 63 -35.38 -29.92 4.54
C LEU A 63 -34.07 -29.83 3.76
N HIS A 64 -33.82 -30.80 2.86
CA HIS A 64 -32.65 -30.73 1.97
C HIS A 64 -32.67 -29.51 1.05
N ARG A 65 -33.84 -29.16 0.47
CA ARG A 65 -34.00 -27.96 -0.36
C ARG A 65 -33.83 -26.68 0.47
N LEU A 66 -34.45 -26.62 1.64
CA LEU A 66 -34.31 -25.49 2.57
C LEU A 66 -32.84 -25.27 2.97
N ARG A 67 -32.13 -26.36 3.31
CA ARG A 67 -30.70 -26.29 3.61
C ARG A 67 -29.92 -25.67 2.46
N ASN A 68 -30.16 -26.08 1.22
CA ASN A 68 -29.45 -25.49 0.08
C ASN A 68 -29.74 -24.00 -0.09
N TRP A 69 -30.99 -23.55 0.13
CA TRP A 69 -31.33 -22.13 0.12
C TRP A 69 -30.60 -21.34 1.20
N ILE A 70 -30.49 -21.88 2.41
CA ILE A 70 -29.74 -21.28 3.51
C ILE A 70 -28.22 -21.33 3.25
N SER A 71 -27.75 -22.40 2.60
CA SER A 71 -26.34 -22.57 2.28
C SER A 71 -25.85 -21.59 1.21
N ILE A 72 -26.71 -21.03 0.35
CA ILE A 72 -26.31 -20.03 -0.65
C ILE A 72 -25.67 -18.79 0.00
N PRO A 73 -26.34 -18.05 0.91
CA PRO A 73 -25.72 -16.89 1.55
C PRO A 73 -24.53 -17.28 2.44
N ILE A 74 -24.58 -18.41 3.13
CA ILE A 74 -23.44 -18.91 3.94
C ILE A 74 -22.23 -19.20 3.04
N GLY A 75 -22.44 -19.89 1.93
CA GLY A 75 -21.41 -20.24 0.97
C GLY A 75 -20.81 -19.02 0.30
N PHE A 76 -21.63 -18.01 -0.03
CA PHE A 76 -21.14 -16.73 -0.53
C PHE A 76 -20.30 -16.00 0.52
N GLY A 77 -20.80 -15.86 1.75
CA GLY A 77 -20.06 -15.22 2.85
C GLY A 77 -18.73 -15.92 3.15
N LEU A 78 -18.72 -17.25 3.19
CA LEU A 78 -17.50 -18.04 3.37
C LEU A 78 -16.55 -17.94 2.16
N PHE A 79 -17.07 -17.81 0.94
CA PHE A 79 -16.23 -17.58 -0.23
C PHE A 79 -15.58 -16.20 -0.16
N TRP A 80 -16.35 -15.15 0.14
CA TRP A 80 -15.84 -13.80 0.33
C TRP A 80 -14.79 -13.74 1.44
N HIS A 81 -15.04 -14.40 2.57
CA HIS A 81 -14.11 -14.51 3.69
C HIS A 81 -12.78 -15.19 3.32
N ASP A 82 -12.80 -16.11 2.35
CA ASP A 82 -11.57 -16.75 1.85
C ASP A 82 -10.87 -15.91 0.77
N THR A 83 -11.50 -14.85 0.24
CA THR A 83 -10.85 -13.97 -0.74
C THR A 83 -9.96 -12.93 -0.07
N TRP A 84 -9.08 -12.32 -0.85
CA TRP A 84 -8.29 -11.16 -0.46
C TRP A 84 -9.03 -9.82 -0.62
N LEU A 85 -10.32 -9.86 -0.97
CA LEU A 85 -11.12 -8.66 -1.17
C LEU A 85 -11.37 -7.93 0.16
N PRO A 86 -11.63 -6.61 0.11
CA PRO A 86 -11.96 -5.84 1.29
C PRO A 86 -13.11 -6.47 2.07
N GLY A 87 -13.00 -6.46 3.40
CA GLY A 87 -14.12 -6.84 4.26
C GLY A 87 -15.31 -5.91 4.04
N LEU A 88 -16.53 -6.39 4.29
CA LEU A 88 -17.73 -5.56 4.20
C LEU A 88 -17.63 -4.30 5.10
N GLU A 89 -16.96 -4.41 6.25
CA GLU A 89 -16.67 -3.28 7.13
C GLU A 89 -15.78 -2.22 6.47
N SER A 90 -14.75 -2.62 5.72
CA SER A 90 -13.89 -1.70 4.97
C SER A 90 -14.65 -0.96 3.88
N ILE A 91 -15.58 -1.64 3.20
CA ILE A 91 -16.44 -1.04 2.18
C ILE A 91 -17.45 -0.07 2.82
N LEU A 92 -17.95 -0.42 4.00
CA LEU A 92 -18.89 0.43 4.75
C LEU A 92 -18.19 1.64 5.38
N SER A 93 -16.98 1.49 5.92
CA SER A 93 -16.19 2.59 6.50
C SER A 93 -15.67 3.55 5.43
N GLN A 94 -15.41 3.05 4.22
CA GLN A 94 -15.12 3.85 3.03
C GLN A 94 -16.39 4.20 2.22
N GLY A 95 -17.58 3.90 2.73
CA GLY A 95 -18.84 4.06 1.98
C GLY A 95 -19.06 5.50 1.50
N ASP A 96 -18.67 6.47 2.31
CA ASP A 96 -18.73 7.91 1.95
C ASP A 96 -17.74 8.27 0.83
N GLN A 97 -16.58 7.61 0.78
CA GLN A 97 -15.59 7.79 -0.29
C GLN A 97 -16.07 7.16 -1.60
N VAL A 98 -16.65 5.96 -1.53
CA VAL A 98 -17.25 5.30 -2.69
C VAL A 98 -18.45 6.09 -3.24
N ALA A 99 -19.26 6.71 -2.37
CA ALA A 99 -20.35 7.60 -2.76
C ALA A 99 -19.86 8.89 -3.45
N GLY A 100 -18.64 9.33 -3.13
CA GLY A 100 -17.99 10.48 -3.78
C GLY A 100 -17.47 10.19 -5.19
N PHE A 101 -17.41 8.93 -5.62
CA PHE A 101 -16.97 8.58 -6.96
C PHE A 101 -18.00 8.95 -8.04
N SER A 102 -17.51 9.44 -9.17
CA SER A 102 -18.35 9.66 -10.34
C SER A 102 -18.87 8.33 -10.92
N GLY A 103 -20.11 8.31 -11.43
CA GLY A 103 -20.73 7.10 -11.98
C GLY A 103 -19.95 6.49 -13.16
N ALA A 104 -19.27 7.32 -13.95
CA ALA A 104 -18.39 6.84 -15.02
C ALA A 104 -17.18 6.07 -14.47
N TYR A 105 -16.59 6.53 -13.36
CA TYR A 105 -15.48 5.84 -12.71
C TYR A 105 -15.93 4.52 -12.09
N LEU A 106 -17.10 4.48 -11.43
CA LEU A 106 -17.67 3.24 -10.90
C LEU A 106 -17.89 2.18 -12.00
N LEU A 107 -18.37 2.59 -13.18
CA LEU A 107 -18.54 1.68 -14.31
C LEU A 107 -17.20 1.14 -14.85
N ASP A 108 -16.17 1.98 -14.93
CA ASP A 108 -14.82 1.57 -15.31
C ASP A 108 -14.27 0.54 -14.32
N LEU A 109 -14.43 0.78 -13.01
CA LEU A 109 -14.02 -0.11 -11.93
C LEU A 109 -14.69 -1.48 -12.03
N VAL A 110 -16.00 -1.54 -12.22
CA VAL A 110 -16.75 -2.80 -12.39
C VAL A 110 -16.27 -3.58 -13.62
N ASN A 111 -16.02 -2.88 -14.74
CA ASN A 111 -15.55 -3.55 -15.96
C ASN A 111 -14.13 -4.12 -15.80
N ARG A 112 -13.23 -3.39 -15.11
CA ARG A 112 -11.87 -3.86 -14.82
C ARG A 112 -11.85 -5.01 -13.82
N PHE A 113 -12.82 -5.07 -12.91
CA PHE A 113 -12.96 -6.15 -11.94
C PHE A 113 -13.27 -7.51 -12.61
N ILE A 114 -13.86 -7.50 -13.81
CA ILE A 114 -14.23 -8.74 -14.52
C ILE A 114 -13.04 -9.28 -15.32
N ASN A 115 -12.42 -10.34 -14.80
CA ASN A 115 -11.45 -11.12 -15.58
C ASN A 115 -12.17 -12.19 -16.43
N TRP A 116 -12.35 -11.89 -17.72
CA TRP A 116 -13.01 -12.80 -18.67
C TRP A 116 -12.29 -14.14 -18.86
N GLN A 117 -10.97 -14.18 -18.68
CA GLN A 117 -10.22 -15.44 -18.74
C GLN A 117 -10.56 -16.34 -17.55
N MET A 118 -10.69 -15.78 -16.35
CA MET A 118 -11.11 -16.51 -15.15
C MET A 118 -12.56 -17.00 -15.27
N ILE A 119 -13.45 -16.21 -15.86
CA ILE A 119 -14.82 -16.65 -16.18
C ILE A 119 -14.79 -17.81 -17.17
N GLY A 120 -13.98 -17.72 -18.22
CA GLY A 120 -13.77 -18.81 -19.18
C GLY A 120 -13.23 -20.07 -18.52
N ALA A 121 -12.24 -19.94 -17.64
CA ALA A 121 -11.67 -21.06 -16.89
C ALA A 121 -12.69 -21.71 -15.94
N ALA A 122 -13.50 -20.90 -15.25
CA ALA A 122 -14.60 -21.38 -14.41
C ALA A 122 -15.63 -22.15 -15.26
N PHE A 123 -15.99 -21.63 -16.44
CA PHE A 123 -16.89 -22.33 -17.37
C PHE A 123 -16.32 -23.67 -17.84
N VAL A 124 -15.04 -23.71 -18.23
CA VAL A 124 -14.37 -24.97 -18.60
C VAL A 124 -14.38 -25.96 -17.43
N LEU A 125 -14.08 -25.50 -16.21
CA LEU A 125 -14.14 -26.32 -15.00
C LEU A 125 -15.56 -26.86 -14.74
N LEU A 126 -16.60 -26.06 -15.00
CA LEU A 126 -17.99 -26.48 -14.88
C LEU A 126 -18.31 -27.61 -15.86
N VAL A 127 -17.93 -27.46 -17.14
CA VAL A 127 -18.13 -28.49 -18.17
C VAL A 127 -17.39 -29.78 -17.81
N LEU A 128 -16.14 -29.68 -17.38
CA LEU A 128 -15.35 -30.83 -16.92
C LEU A 128 -15.98 -31.51 -15.71
N TYR A 129 -16.46 -30.74 -14.73
CA TYR A 129 -17.17 -31.27 -13.58
C TYR A 129 -18.42 -32.05 -14.01
N LEU A 130 -19.26 -31.47 -14.88
CA LEU A 130 -20.48 -32.11 -15.36
C LEU A 130 -20.17 -33.40 -16.14
N PHE A 131 -19.14 -33.40 -16.97
CA PHE A 131 -18.66 -34.56 -17.70
C PHE A 131 -18.19 -35.66 -16.72
N VAL A 132 -17.21 -35.36 -15.85
CA VAL A 132 -16.60 -36.33 -14.92
C VAL A 132 -17.60 -36.88 -13.90
N SER A 133 -18.58 -36.08 -13.48
CA SER A 133 -19.61 -36.49 -12.52
C SER A 133 -20.47 -37.67 -13.00
N GLN A 134 -20.42 -38.01 -14.29
CA GLN A 134 -21.12 -39.17 -14.85
C GLN A 134 -20.44 -40.49 -14.49
N TRP A 135 -19.13 -40.51 -14.26
CA TRP A 135 -18.38 -41.73 -13.92
C TRP A 135 -17.90 -41.75 -12.46
N ILE A 136 -17.64 -40.57 -11.88
CA ILE A 136 -16.97 -40.47 -10.57
C ILE A 136 -17.86 -39.73 -9.57
N ARG A 137 -17.95 -40.25 -8.34
CA ARG A 137 -18.56 -39.55 -7.21
C ARG A 137 -17.64 -38.44 -6.70
N VAL A 138 -17.66 -37.29 -7.38
CA VAL A 138 -16.81 -36.11 -7.08
C VAL A 138 -16.87 -35.68 -5.60
N THR A 139 -18.01 -35.87 -4.94
CA THR A 139 -18.17 -35.57 -3.50
C THR A 139 -17.15 -36.30 -2.61
N VAL A 140 -16.75 -37.53 -2.96
CA VAL A 140 -15.72 -38.26 -2.22
C VAL A 140 -14.38 -37.55 -2.36
N LEU A 141 -14.01 -37.14 -3.57
CA LEU A 141 -12.76 -36.44 -3.84
C LEU A 141 -12.69 -35.08 -3.12
N VAL A 142 -13.76 -34.29 -3.19
CA VAL A 142 -13.86 -32.99 -2.50
C VAL A 142 -13.72 -33.17 -0.99
N SER A 143 -14.38 -34.19 -0.42
CA SER A 143 -14.33 -34.45 1.02
C SER A 143 -12.93 -34.88 1.47
N LEU A 144 -12.29 -35.79 0.73
CA LEU A 144 -10.92 -36.23 1.01
C LEU A 144 -9.93 -35.07 0.92
N MET A 145 -10.07 -34.21 -0.09
CA MET A 145 -9.20 -33.04 -0.25
C MET A 145 -9.35 -32.04 0.90
N LEU A 146 -10.58 -31.76 1.36
CA LEU A 146 -10.80 -30.89 2.53
C LEU A 146 -10.25 -31.47 3.81
N ILE A 147 -10.44 -32.78 4.05
CA ILE A 147 -9.87 -33.47 5.20
C ILE A 147 -8.34 -33.38 5.14
N TRP A 148 -7.75 -33.67 3.98
CA TRP A 148 -6.31 -33.57 3.77
C TRP A 148 -5.76 -32.17 4.05
N LEU A 149 -6.41 -31.12 3.53
CA LEU A 149 -6.02 -29.73 3.80
C LEU A 149 -6.07 -29.41 5.30
N ASN A 150 -7.09 -29.87 6.02
CA ASN A 150 -7.19 -29.66 7.47
C ASN A 150 -6.11 -30.43 8.26
N VAL A 151 -5.77 -31.65 7.84
CA VAL A 151 -4.68 -32.42 8.45
C VAL A 151 -3.35 -31.70 8.26
N LEU A 152 -3.08 -31.15 7.07
CA LEU A 152 -1.87 -30.34 6.82
C LEU A 152 -1.82 -29.09 7.71
N THR A 153 -2.96 -28.42 7.96
CA THR A 153 -2.98 -27.24 8.83
C THR A 153 -2.76 -27.55 10.31
N ILE A 154 -3.23 -28.72 10.79
CA ILE A 154 -3.10 -29.12 12.21
C ILE A 154 -1.72 -29.73 12.48
N ALA A 155 -1.15 -30.47 11.54
CA ALA A 155 0.15 -31.12 11.69
C ALA A 155 1.35 -30.18 11.49
N GLY A 156 1.12 -28.93 11.09
CA GLY A 156 2.17 -28.01 10.64
C GLY A 156 2.81 -28.46 9.31
N PRO A 157 3.66 -27.63 8.68
CA PRO A 157 4.27 -27.97 7.40
C PRO A 157 5.40 -28.98 7.60
N ALA A 158 5.05 -30.23 7.89
CA ALA A 158 5.94 -31.36 7.71
C ALA A 158 5.71 -31.89 6.29
N MET A 159 6.72 -31.74 5.43
CA MET A 159 6.78 -32.22 4.03
C MET A 159 6.17 -31.28 2.97
N SER A 160 7.04 -30.47 2.36
CA SER A 160 6.77 -29.86 1.06
C SER A 160 6.71 -30.97 -0.01
N LEU A 161 5.50 -31.46 -0.29
CA LEU A 161 5.23 -32.49 -1.31
C LEU A 161 4.87 -31.90 -2.69
N LEU A 162 4.99 -30.59 -2.86
CA LEU A 162 4.85 -29.96 -4.17
C LEU A 162 6.24 -29.78 -4.80
N PRO A 163 6.45 -30.19 -6.06
CA PRO A 163 7.61 -29.73 -6.79
C PRO A 163 7.47 -28.21 -6.89
N THR A 164 8.32 -27.49 -6.18
CA THR A 164 8.62 -26.10 -6.51
C THR A 164 9.04 -26.11 -7.96
N LYS A 165 8.15 -25.69 -8.88
CA LYS A 165 8.63 -25.12 -10.14
C LYS A 165 9.68 -24.12 -9.72
N ALA A 166 10.92 -24.33 -10.15
CA ALA A 166 11.97 -23.35 -10.02
C ALA A 166 11.33 -22.02 -10.42
N ALA A 167 11.21 -21.11 -9.45
CA ALA A 167 10.88 -19.74 -9.76
C ALA A 167 11.86 -19.35 -10.85
N THR A 168 11.35 -18.98 -12.01
CA THR A 168 12.08 -18.08 -12.91
C THR A 168 12.72 -17.02 -12.01
N PRO A 169 14.05 -16.83 -12.07
CA PRO A 169 14.77 -16.05 -11.09
C PRO A 169 14.05 -14.73 -10.88
N GLU A 170 13.77 -14.44 -9.60
CA GLU A 170 13.31 -13.14 -9.15
C GLU A 170 14.15 -12.07 -9.84
N VAL A 171 13.51 -10.99 -10.26
CA VAL A 171 14.21 -9.72 -10.45
C VAL A 171 14.70 -9.33 -9.05
N VAL A 172 15.93 -9.75 -8.75
CA VAL A 172 16.70 -9.25 -7.62
C VAL A 172 16.89 -7.77 -7.89
N LEU A 173 16.11 -6.93 -7.25
CA LEU A 173 16.34 -5.49 -7.22
C LEU A 173 17.68 -5.26 -6.48
N ASN A 174 18.73 -5.09 -7.27
CA ASN A 174 20.08 -4.64 -6.93
C ASN A 174 20.89 -5.49 -5.94
N GLN A 175 21.37 -6.65 -6.41
CA GLN A 175 22.74 -7.08 -6.06
C GLN A 175 23.65 -6.89 -7.26
N THR A 176 24.33 -5.76 -7.32
CA THR A 176 25.58 -5.63 -8.08
C THR A 176 26.70 -6.19 -7.20
N PRO A 177 27.45 -7.24 -7.60
CA PRO A 177 28.54 -7.75 -6.77
C PRO A 177 29.84 -6.94 -6.91
N ALA A 178 30.42 -6.61 -5.74
CA ALA A 178 31.80 -6.17 -5.42
C ALA A 178 32.19 -4.73 -5.81
N ALA A 179 32.84 -3.92 -4.95
CA ALA A 179 33.78 -4.27 -3.88
C ALA A 179 33.68 -3.36 -2.63
N GLY A 180 33.82 -3.97 -1.45
CA GLY A 180 33.88 -3.31 -0.15
C GLY A 180 32.88 -3.92 0.82
N GLN A 181 33.36 -4.81 1.70
CA GLN A 181 32.56 -5.48 2.72
C GLN A 181 31.80 -4.46 3.60
N ALA A 182 30.49 -4.32 3.40
CA ALA A 182 29.60 -3.79 4.40
C ALA A 182 28.93 -4.96 5.11
N GLN A 183 29.17 -5.10 6.42
CA GLN A 183 28.45 -6.02 7.28
C GLN A 183 26.92 -5.81 7.11
N PRO A 184 26.10 -6.87 7.25
CA PRO A 184 24.65 -6.68 7.34
C PRO A 184 24.37 -5.67 8.45
N ALA A 185 23.67 -4.59 8.11
CA ALA A 185 23.28 -3.56 9.06
C ALA A 185 22.59 -4.25 10.24
N SER A 186 23.12 -4.04 11.44
CA SER A 186 22.50 -4.51 12.68
C SER A 186 21.07 -4.00 12.69
N ALA A 187 20.08 -4.90 12.78
CA ALA A 187 18.71 -4.51 13.05
C ALA A 187 18.72 -3.55 14.27
N PRO A 188 17.89 -2.48 14.27
CA PRO A 188 17.79 -1.59 15.43
C PRO A 188 17.66 -2.41 16.71
N ASP A 189 18.38 -2.04 17.77
CA ASP A 189 18.47 -2.80 19.02
C ASP A 189 17.08 -3.31 19.47
N GLY A 190 16.89 -4.63 19.47
CA GLY A 190 15.67 -5.29 19.96
C GLY A 190 14.67 -5.79 18.90
N LEU A 191 14.91 -5.58 17.60
CA LEU A 191 14.05 -6.09 16.51
C LEU A 191 14.56 -7.38 15.86
N ASP A 192 14.99 -8.34 16.67
CA ASP A 192 15.41 -9.66 16.19
C ASP A 192 14.27 -10.39 15.45
N GLN A 193 14.62 -10.98 14.30
CA GLN A 193 13.75 -11.77 13.43
C GLN A 193 14.13 -13.25 13.41
N SER A 194 14.96 -13.75 14.33
CA SER A 194 15.41 -15.15 14.34
C SER A 194 14.30 -16.16 14.66
N ALA A 195 13.26 -15.76 15.40
CA ALA A 195 12.18 -16.65 15.82
C ALA A 195 11.35 -17.15 14.61
N PRO A 196 10.82 -18.39 14.63
CA PRO A 196 9.99 -18.90 13.54
C PRO A 196 8.77 -18.00 13.27
N PRO A 197 8.37 -17.79 12.00
CA PRO A 197 7.30 -16.85 11.65
C PRO A 197 5.91 -17.43 11.91
N THR A 198 5.57 -17.60 13.18
CA THR A 198 4.21 -17.94 13.64
C THR A 198 3.40 -16.65 13.87
N SER A 199 2.06 -16.71 13.80
CA SER A 199 1.21 -15.53 14.08
C SER A 199 1.55 -14.85 15.40
N ALA A 200 1.86 -15.64 16.44
CA ALA A 200 2.25 -15.13 17.75
C ALA A 200 3.58 -14.37 17.70
N ASN A 201 4.60 -14.93 17.06
CA ASN A 201 5.93 -14.31 16.96
C ASN A 201 5.91 -13.05 16.08
N LEU A 202 5.18 -13.07 14.97
CA LEU A 202 5.01 -11.93 14.07
C LEU A 202 4.25 -10.78 14.77
N THR A 203 3.17 -11.09 15.48
CA THR A 203 2.46 -10.10 16.31
C THR A 203 3.35 -9.53 17.41
N ALA A 204 4.11 -10.38 18.11
CA ALA A 204 5.04 -9.93 19.13
C ALA A 204 6.16 -9.05 18.56
N TRP A 205 6.66 -9.36 17.35
CA TRP A 205 7.64 -8.53 16.66
C TRP A 205 7.06 -7.16 16.28
N LEU A 206 5.84 -7.13 15.72
CA LEU A 206 5.15 -5.88 15.39
C LEU A 206 4.94 -4.98 16.63
N ASN A 207 4.56 -5.57 17.77
CA ASN A 207 4.44 -4.82 19.01
C ASN A 207 5.77 -4.24 19.49
N ARG A 208 6.86 -5.01 19.41
CA ARG A 208 8.22 -4.50 19.71
C ARG A 208 8.65 -3.40 18.74
N PHE A 209 8.26 -3.50 17.47
CA PHE A 209 8.46 -2.43 16.49
C PHE A 209 7.80 -1.14 16.98
N TYR A 210 6.51 -1.13 17.31
CA TYR A 210 5.86 0.07 17.84
C TYR A 210 6.50 0.59 19.13
N ASP A 211 6.92 -0.30 20.04
CA ASP A 211 7.57 0.10 21.29
C ASP A 211 8.95 0.72 21.07
N SER A 212 9.66 0.28 20.03
CA SER A 212 10.92 0.90 19.60
C SER A 212 10.65 2.26 18.93
N GLU A 213 9.70 2.33 18.00
CA GLU A 213 9.37 3.55 17.25
C GLU A 213 8.86 4.67 18.15
N ARG A 214 8.05 4.35 19.18
CA ARG A 214 7.53 5.33 20.14
C ARG A 214 8.64 6.10 20.90
N LYS A 215 9.86 5.57 20.94
CA LYS A 215 11.03 6.20 21.59
C LYS A 215 11.83 7.08 20.64
N ARG A 216 11.58 7.00 19.33
CA ARG A 216 12.38 7.68 18.30
C ARG A 216 11.78 9.06 18.04
N VAL A 217 12.64 10.08 18.09
CA VAL A 217 12.29 11.47 17.82
C VAL A 217 13.46 12.12 17.11
N THR A 218 13.20 12.85 16.02
CA THR A 218 14.19 13.77 15.46
C THR A 218 14.24 15.01 16.33
N VAL A 219 15.42 15.32 16.85
CA VAL A 219 15.63 16.51 17.66
C VAL A 219 15.93 17.69 16.75
N PHE A 220 15.11 18.74 16.83
CA PHE A 220 15.39 20.05 16.24
C PHE A 220 16.06 20.94 17.29
N PRO A 221 16.92 21.88 16.89
CA PRO A 221 17.50 22.84 17.84
C PRO A 221 16.40 23.73 18.45
N ASP A 222 16.63 24.23 19.67
CA ASP A 222 15.69 25.17 20.31
C ASP A 222 15.65 26.54 19.62
N SER A 223 16.76 26.92 18.97
CA SER A 223 16.90 28.16 18.21
C SER A 223 17.96 28.01 17.11
N LEU A 224 17.82 28.76 16.02
CA LEU A 224 18.85 28.80 14.98
C LEU A 224 20.06 29.64 15.41
N PRO A 225 21.29 29.27 15.00
CA PRO A 225 22.46 30.11 15.17
C PRO A 225 22.30 31.51 14.54
N ALA A 226 22.99 32.51 15.08
CA ALA A 226 22.90 33.90 14.61
C ALA A 226 23.40 34.07 13.15
N ASP A 227 24.31 33.21 12.71
CA ASP A 227 24.85 33.15 11.35
C ASP A 227 24.04 32.23 10.42
N SER A 228 22.92 31.67 10.89
CA SER A 228 22.03 30.83 10.09
C SER A 228 21.55 31.54 8.82
N GLN A 229 21.39 30.76 7.77
CA GLN A 229 21.02 31.26 6.46
C GLN A 229 19.54 31.00 6.18
N PRO A 230 18.78 32.02 5.74
CA PRO A 230 17.41 31.80 5.34
C PRO A 230 17.31 30.98 4.04
N PHE A 231 16.35 30.07 3.98
CA PHE A 231 16.00 29.28 2.81
C PHE A 231 14.54 28.82 2.91
N ASP A 232 14.00 28.31 1.80
CA ASP A 232 12.66 27.74 1.72
C ASP A 232 12.72 26.20 1.71
N ILE A 233 11.75 25.54 2.34
CA ILE A 233 11.54 24.08 2.24
C ILE A 233 10.28 23.87 1.42
N LEU A 234 10.36 23.06 0.37
CA LEU A 234 9.21 22.68 -0.46
C LEU A 234 9.06 21.15 -0.46
N VAL A 235 8.04 20.66 0.23
CA VAL A 235 7.67 19.24 0.27
C VAL A 235 6.60 19.00 -0.80
N ILE A 236 6.96 18.27 -1.85
CA ILE A 236 6.09 17.85 -2.95
C ILE A 236 5.64 16.41 -2.68
N ASN A 237 4.41 16.26 -2.23
CA ASN A 237 3.80 14.99 -1.86
C ASN A 237 2.89 14.49 -2.98
N ILE A 238 3.33 13.44 -3.69
CA ILE A 238 2.69 12.97 -4.92
C ILE A 238 1.86 11.73 -4.64
N CYS A 239 0.56 11.79 -4.90
CA CYS A 239 -0.30 10.62 -4.84
C CYS A 239 0.01 9.64 -5.98
N SER A 240 -0.08 8.33 -5.72
CA SER A 240 -0.09 7.27 -6.75
C SER A 240 1.19 7.19 -7.60
N LEU A 241 2.34 7.11 -6.94
CA LEU A 241 3.66 6.95 -7.54
C LEU A 241 4.56 6.04 -6.69
N ALA A 242 4.81 4.83 -7.17
CA ALA A 242 5.82 3.91 -6.63
C ALA A 242 6.85 3.53 -7.70
N TRP A 243 7.94 2.90 -7.26
CA TRP A 243 8.96 2.38 -8.17
C TRP A 243 8.38 1.35 -9.15
N THR A 244 7.48 0.49 -8.67
CA THR A 244 6.81 -0.54 -9.48
C THR A 244 5.96 0.08 -10.60
N ASP A 245 5.30 1.22 -10.34
CA ASP A 245 4.52 1.93 -11.35
C ASP A 245 5.41 2.51 -12.44
N MET A 246 6.56 3.08 -12.05
CA MET A 246 7.56 3.60 -12.98
C MET A 246 8.21 2.51 -13.82
N ASP A 247 8.47 1.34 -13.23
CA ASP A 247 9.02 0.20 -13.95
C ASP A 247 7.99 -0.35 -14.96
N ALA A 248 6.71 -0.46 -14.55
CA ALA A 248 5.59 -0.84 -15.41
C ALA A 248 5.40 0.11 -16.60
N SER A 249 5.59 1.42 -16.38
CA SER A 249 5.42 2.45 -17.39
C SER A 249 6.68 2.74 -18.19
N GLN A 250 7.82 2.13 -17.84
CA GLN A 250 9.14 2.41 -18.41
C GLN A 250 9.56 3.88 -18.25
N LEU A 251 9.33 4.46 -17.07
CA LEU A 251 9.75 5.83 -16.71
C LEU A 251 10.90 5.87 -15.70
N ARG A 252 11.51 4.72 -15.38
CA ARG A 252 12.63 4.62 -14.43
C ARG A 252 13.83 5.51 -14.78
N SER A 253 14.07 5.73 -16.07
CA SER A 253 15.16 6.53 -16.60
C SER A 253 14.78 7.97 -16.95
N HIS A 254 13.65 8.48 -16.45
CA HIS A 254 13.25 9.87 -16.69
C HIS A 254 14.31 10.87 -16.16
N PRO A 255 14.66 11.95 -16.90
CA PRO A 255 15.71 12.90 -16.49
C PRO A 255 15.55 13.51 -15.11
N LEU A 256 14.31 13.80 -14.69
CA LEU A 256 13.95 14.27 -13.34
C LEU A 256 14.75 13.57 -12.22
N TRP A 257 14.88 12.25 -12.27
CA TRP A 257 15.51 11.47 -11.20
C TRP A 257 17.02 11.68 -11.10
N GLN A 258 17.65 12.11 -12.19
CA GLN A 258 19.08 12.42 -12.23
C GLN A 258 19.40 13.82 -11.69
N HIS A 259 18.39 14.68 -11.55
CA HIS A 259 18.56 16.04 -11.05
C HIS A 259 18.62 16.14 -9.53
N PHE A 260 18.19 15.11 -8.79
CA PHE A 260 18.26 15.12 -7.33
C PHE A 260 19.70 14.99 -6.81
N ASP A 261 19.96 15.55 -5.64
CA ASP A 261 21.26 15.41 -4.97
C ASP A 261 21.32 14.12 -4.13
N ILE A 262 20.18 13.71 -3.54
CA ILE A 262 20.02 12.48 -2.78
C ILE A 262 18.75 11.76 -3.23
N VAL A 263 18.82 10.44 -3.40
CA VAL A 263 17.66 9.58 -3.64
C VAL A 263 17.60 8.51 -2.55
N LEU A 264 16.50 8.46 -1.80
CA LEU A 264 16.22 7.35 -0.87
C LEU A 264 15.57 6.23 -1.68
N ASN A 265 16.38 5.29 -2.14
CA ASN A 265 15.94 4.25 -3.06
C ASN A 265 15.13 3.15 -2.37
N ASN A 266 15.38 2.90 -1.08
CA ASN A 266 14.65 1.92 -0.27
C ASN A 266 13.77 2.62 0.78
N TYR A 267 12.87 3.50 0.32
CA TYR A 267 11.95 4.24 1.16
C TYR A 267 10.58 3.56 1.23
N ASN A 268 10.07 3.37 2.46
CA ASN A 268 8.73 2.84 2.71
C ASN A 268 7.76 3.96 3.13
N SER A 269 6.66 4.14 2.41
CA SER A 269 5.63 5.13 2.76
C SER A 269 4.75 4.72 3.95
N ALA A 270 4.83 3.46 4.39
CA ALA A 270 4.12 2.88 5.53
C ALA A 270 2.58 2.81 5.40
N THR A 271 2.02 3.10 4.23
CA THR A 271 0.57 3.00 3.97
C THR A 271 0.27 2.97 2.47
N GLY A 272 -0.89 2.42 2.09
CA GLY A 272 -1.45 2.48 0.74
C GLY A 272 -2.52 3.58 0.58
N TYR A 273 -2.79 4.37 1.62
CA TYR A 273 -3.84 5.41 1.64
C TYR A 273 -3.29 6.83 1.74
N SER A 274 -3.84 7.75 0.94
CA SER A 274 -3.44 9.16 0.84
C SER A 274 -3.52 9.93 2.14
N GLY A 275 -4.68 9.95 2.80
CA GLY A 275 -4.88 10.65 4.07
C GLY A 275 -3.85 10.25 5.15
N PRO A 276 -3.76 8.94 5.48
CA PRO A 276 -2.72 8.41 6.33
C PRO A 276 -1.29 8.76 5.89
N ALA A 277 -0.98 8.77 4.59
CA ALA A 277 0.36 9.10 4.10
C ALA A 277 0.71 10.57 4.36
N GLY A 278 -0.23 11.48 4.12
CA GLY A 278 -0.09 12.90 4.44
C GLY A 278 0.08 13.15 5.94
N ILE A 279 -0.74 12.53 6.79
CA ILE A 279 -0.61 12.62 8.26
C ILE A 279 0.75 12.10 8.72
N ARG A 280 1.16 10.92 8.21
CA ARG A 280 2.45 10.30 8.51
C ARG A 280 3.63 11.21 8.16
N LEU A 281 3.59 11.87 7.00
CA LEU A 281 4.62 12.81 6.57
C LEU A 281 4.63 14.09 7.41
N LEU A 282 3.46 14.63 7.75
CA LEU A 282 3.37 15.78 8.66
C LEU A 282 3.84 15.44 10.07
N ARG A 283 3.71 14.17 10.51
CA ARG A 283 4.21 13.64 11.78
C ARG A 283 5.61 13.00 11.71
N ALA A 284 6.38 13.30 10.67
CA ALA A 284 7.66 12.65 10.38
C ALA A 284 8.74 12.80 11.47
N SER A 285 8.60 13.71 12.43
CA SER A 285 9.62 13.95 13.46
C SER A 285 9.59 12.96 14.63
N CYS A 286 8.68 11.97 14.61
CA CYS A 286 8.65 10.85 15.53
C CYS A 286 8.67 9.51 14.78
N GLY A 287 9.01 8.44 15.48
CA GLY A 287 8.94 7.08 14.93
C GLY A 287 7.53 6.69 14.51
N GLN A 288 7.44 5.68 13.65
CA GLN A 288 6.22 5.21 13.04
C GLN A 288 5.20 4.68 14.07
N THR A 289 3.97 5.21 14.02
CA THR A 289 2.83 4.72 14.81
C THR A 289 1.98 3.72 14.03
N SER A 290 1.11 2.99 14.74
CA SER A 290 0.04 2.20 14.11
C SER A 290 -0.93 3.10 13.32
N HIS A 291 -1.72 2.50 12.43
CA HIS A 291 -2.77 3.23 11.70
C HIS A 291 -3.76 3.93 12.65
N SER A 292 -4.25 3.22 13.66
CA SER A 292 -5.24 3.77 14.61
C SER A 292 -4.70 4.92 15.48
N ASP A 293 -3.40 4.97 15.73
CA ASP A 293 -2.77 6.05 16.50
C ASP A 293 -2.52 7.31 15.63
N LEU A 294 -2.65 7.25 14.30
CA LEU A 294 -2.60 8.44 13.44
C LEU A 294 -3.74 9.42 13.73
N TYR A 295 -4.90 8.90 14.12
CA TYR A 295 -6.11 9.69 14.39
C TYR A 295 -6.27 10.02 15.88
N LYS A 296 -5.20 9.87 16.66
CA LYS A 296 -5.10 10.32 18.05
C LYS A 296 -4.14 11.51 18.14
N PRO A 297 -4.26 12.37 19.17
CA PRO A 297 -3.29 13.42 19.42
C PRO A 297 -1.86 12.86 19.55
N ALA A 298 -0.90 13.52 18.90
CA ALA A 298 0.52 13.22 19.02
C ALA A 298 1.24 14.29 19.88
N ASP A 299 2.45 13.96 20.35
CA ASP A 299 3.35 14.94 20.96
C ASP A 299 3.64 16.07 19.94
N ALA A 300 3.63 17.32 20.39
CA ALA A 300 3.86 18.49 19.54
C ALA A 300 5.20 18.46 18.80
N ARG A 301 6.19 17.69 19.28
CA ARG A 301 7.49 17.49 18.63
C ARG A 301 7.43 16.55 17.43
N CYS A 302 6.34 15.81 17.24
CA CYS A 302 6.21 14.91 16.09
C CYS A 302 5.86 15.66 14.80
N TYR A 303 5.26 16.84 14.90
CA TYR A 303 4.81 17.63 13.76
C TYR A 303 5.99 18.39 13.12
N LEU A 304 6.44 17.91 11.96
CA LEU A 304 7.59 18.45 11.23
C LEU A 304 7.44 19.95 10.95
N PHE A 305 6.26 20.35 10.45
CA PHE A 305 5.99 21.74 10.10
C PHE A 305 5.89 22.65 11.34
N ASP A 306 5.51 22.12 12.50
CA ASP A 306 5.48 22.91 13.74
C ASP A 306 6.88 23.09 14.32
N ASN A 307 7.74 22.07 14.21
CA ASN A 307 9.15 22.19 14.55
C ASN A 307 9.84 23.25 13.69
N LEU A 308 9.56 23.28 12.39
CA LEU A 308 10.03 24.31 11.47
C LEU A 308 9.46 25.70 11.82
N ALA A 309 8.17 25.78 12.17
CA ALA A 309 7.54 27.04 12.55
C ALA A 309 8.18 27.68 13.79
N LYS A 310 8.56 26.86 14.79
CA LYS A 310 9.31 27.32 15.98
C LYS A 310 10.68 27.93 15.62
N LEU A 311 11.27 27.51 14.50
CA LEU A 311 12.53 28.03 13.96
C LEU A 311 12.34 29.17 12.95
N GLY A 312 11.13 29.70 12.83
CA GLY A 312 10.82 30.87 12.01
C GLY A 312 10.49 30.57 10.55
N PHE A 313 10.23 29.30 10.18
CA PHE A 313 9.73 28.97 8.85
C PHE A 313 8.22 29.22 8.77
N LYS A 314 7.79 30.12 7.88
CA LYS A 314 6.37 30.34 7.62
C LYS A 314 5.75 29.09 6.98
N GLN A 315 4.78 28.48 7.66
CA GLN A 315 4.01 27.35 7.09
C GLN A 315 3.15 27.82 5.91
N GLN A 316 3.14 27.02 4.84
CA GLN A 316 2.33 27.21 3.65
C GLN A 316 1.73 25.88 3.20
N LEU A 317 0.54 25.94 2.59
CA LEU A 317 -0.16 24.78 2.07
C LEU A 317 -0.59 25.04 0.63
N MET A 318 -0.34 24.06 -0.23
CA MET A 318 -0.62 24.10 -1.66
C MET A 318 -1.20 22.75 -2.09
N MET A 319 -2.15 22.76 -3.01
CA MET A 319 -2.75 21.56 -3.58
C MET A 319 -3.10 21.81 -5.04
N ASP A 320 -2.95 20.80 -5.89
CA ASP A 320 -3.47 20.81 -7.26
C ASP A 320 -4.94 20.39 -7.35
N HIS A 321 -5.60 20.22 -6.21
CA HIS A 321 -6.97 19.75 -6.09
C HIS A 321 -7.66 20.44 -4.92
N THR A 322 -8.96 20.18 -4.76
CA THR A 322 -9.78 20.85 -3.73
C THR A 322 -9.50 20.38 -2.30
N GLY A 323 -8.89 19.19 -2.15
CA GLY A 323 -8.71 18.53 -0.85
C GLY A 323 -10.01 18.03 -0.19
N VAL A 324 -11.15 18.06 -0.88
CA VAL A 324 -12.46 17.71 -0.31
C VAL A 324 -12.70 16.20 -0.29
N PHE A 325 -12.31 15.49 -1.35
CA PHE A 325 -12.54 14.05 -1.43
C PHE A 325 -11.86 13.31 -0.27
N GLY A 326 -12.59 12.37 0.33
CA GLY A 326 -12.10 11.56 1.45
C GLY A 326 -11.69 12.38 2.67
N ASP A 327 -12.23 13.59 2.83
CA ASP A 327 -11.88 14.51 3.92
C ASP A 327 -10.37 14.86 3.97
N TYR A 328 -9.63 14.73 2.87
CA TYR A 328 -8.17 14.84 2.85
C TYR A 328 -7.63 16.11 3.54
N LEU A 329 -8.09 17.31 3.12
CA LEU A 329 -7.66 18.57 3.73
C LEU A 329 -8.07 18.69 5.21
N LYS A 330 -9.21 18.09 5.57
CA LYS A 330 -9.68 18.07 6.96
C LYS A 330 -8.80 17.16 7.81
N GLU A 331 -8.40 16.00 7.32
CA GLU A 331 -7.44 15.10 7.98
C GLU A 331 -6.06 15.76 8.14
N LEU A 332 -5.54 16.43 7.10
CA LEU A 332 -4.27 17.17 7.21
C LEU A 332 -4.33 18.25 8.31
N ARG A 333 -5.47 18.93 8.44
CA ARG A 333 -5.68 19.95 9.48
C ARG A 333 -5.84 19.34 10.87
N ALA A 334 -6.69 18.32 11.02
CA ALA A 334 -7.03 17.73 12.31
C ALA A 334 -5.88 16.88 12.86
N ASP A 335 -5.31 16.02 12.03
CA ASP A 335 -4.37 14.99 12.43
C ASP A 335 -2.94 15.31 12.01
N GLY A 336 -2.73 16.04 10.92
CA GLY A 336 -1.42 16.54 10.48
C GLY A 336 -1.03 17.92 11.03
N ASN A 337 -1.96 18.61 11.70
CA ASN A 337 -1.82 19.95 12.29
C ASN A 337 -1.35 21.08 11.34
N ILE A 338 -1.52 20.96 10.03
CA ILE A 338 -1.19 22.05 9.11
C ILE A 338 -2.36 23.04 8.98
N GLN A 339 -2.25 24.20 9.65
CA GLN A 339 -3.30 25.22 9.68
C GLN A 339 -3.11 26.35 8.66
N ALA A 340 -2.06 26.29 7.84
CA ALA A 340 -1.82 27.28 6.81
C ALA A 340 -3.01 27.34 5.83
N PRO A 341 -3.46 28.54 5.42
CA PRO A 341 -4.51 28.65 4.41
C PRO A 341 -4.04 27.99 3.12
N LEU A 342 -4.96 27.32 2.42
CA LEU A 342 -4.69 26.78 1.10
C LEU A 342 -4.40 27.93 0.15
N MET A 343 -3.26 27.86 -0.53
CA MET A 343 -2.86 28.80 -1.56
C MET A 343 -3.95 28.94 -2.63
N SER A 344 -4.21 30.18 -3.07
CA SER A 344 -5.31 30.45 -3.99
C SER A 344 -5.10 29.75 -5.34
N GLN A 345 -6.09 28.94 -5.72
CA GLN A 345 -6.19 28.28 -7.02
C GLN A 345 -6.91 29.16 -8.06
N ALA A 346 -7.36 30.36 -7.69
CA ALA A 346 -8.10 31.24 -8.59
C ALA A 346 -7.25 31.62 -9.82
N GLY A 347 -7.81 31.41 -11.01
CA GLY A 347 -7.14 31.70 -12.28
C GLY A 347 -6.09 30.67 -12.71
N ILE A 348 -5.96 29.54 -12.01
CA ILE A 348 -5.20 28.38 -12.52
C ILE A 348 -6.14 27.52 -13.36
N ALA A 349 -5.68 27.13 -14.55
CA ALA A 349 -6.47 26.25 -15.42
C ALA A 349 -6.50 24.81 -14.89
N PRO A 350 -7.64 24.11 -14.96
CA PRO A 350 -7.67 22.67 -14.78
C PRO A 350 -6.92 21.98 -15.94
N GLU A 351 -6.13 20.95 -15.61
CA GLU A 351 -5.44 20.08 -16.57
C GLU A 351 -6.20 18.76 -16.73
N LEU A 352 -6.76 18.23 -15.63
CA LEU A 352 -7.48 16.96 -15.60
C LEU A 352 -8.77 17.11 -14.78
N THR A 353 -9.66 16.14 -14.94
CA THR A 353 -10.84 15.95 -14.09
C THR A 353 -10.60 14.78 -13.16
N SER A 354 -10.70 15.02 -11.85
CA SER A 354 -10.55 13.99 -10.81
C SER A 354 -11.67 12.94 -10.88
N PHE A 355 -11.46 11.83 -10.19
CA PHE A 355 -12.37 10.68 -10.08
C PHE A 355 -13.72 11.02 -9.41
N ASP A 356 -13.75 12.06 -8.58
CA ASP A 356 -14.95 12.67 -7.96
C ASP A 356 -15.59 13.78 -8.83
N GLY A 357 -14.99 14.10 -9.98
CA GLY A 357 -15.45 15.16 -10.89
C GLY A 357 -14.92 16.56 -10.58
N SER A 358 -14.16 16.73 -9.50
CA SER A 358 -13.50 18.01 -9.18
C SER A 358 -12.30 18.29 -10.11
N PRO A 359 -11.86 19.55 -10.26
CA PRO A 359 -10.70 19.87 -11.09
C PRO A 359 -9.39 19.40 -10.44
N VAL A 360 -8.48 18.89 -11.28
CA VAL A 360 -7.04 18.80 -10.99
C VAL A 360 -6.35 19.89 -11.80
N PHE A 361 -5.71 20.82 -11.11
CA PHE A 361 -5.11 22.03 -11.64
C PHE A 361 -3.75 21.76 -12.30
N ASN A 362 -3.34 22.63 -13.22
CA ASN A 362 -2.03 22.53 -13.86
C ASN A 362 -0.90 22.78 -12.86
N ASP A 363 -0.09 21.76 -12.58
CA ASP A 363 0.98 21.81 -11.58
C ASP A 363 2.08 22.83 -11.93
N ALA A 364 2.44 22.98 -13.21
CA ALA A 364 3.45 23.96 -13.63
C ALA A 364 3.02 25.41 -13.32
N GLN A 365 1.75 25.77 -13.56
CA GLN A 365 1.22 27.09 -13.22
C GLN A 365 1.18 27.32 -11.70
N LEU A 366 0.83 26.27 -10.95
CA LEU A 366 0.76 26.29 -9.49
C LEU A 366 2.16 26.47 -8.88
N MET A 367 3.14 25.69 -9.31
CA MET A 367 4.54 25.80 -8.89
C MET A 367 5.15 27.16 -9.27
N GLN A 368 4.84 27.68 -10.47
CA GLN A 368 5.28 29.02 -10.87
C GLN A 368 4.65 30.10 -9.97
N ARG A 369 3.37 29.99 -9.64
CA ARG A 369 2.73 30.93 -8.71
C ARG A 369 3.38 30.89 -7.33
N TRP A 370 3.71 29.71 -6.82
CA TRP A 370 4.43 29.58 -5.55
C TRP A 370 5.77 30.32 -5.61
N LEU A 371 6.53 30.15 -6.70
CA LEU A 371 7.81 30.83 -6.90
C LEU A 371 7.64 32.37 -6.99
N ASP A 372 6.60 32.84 -7.67
CA ASP A 372 6.28 34.26 -7.78
C ASP A 372 5.91 34.87 -6.42
N ASP A 373 5.10 34.16 -5.63
CA ASP A 373 4.69 34.58 -4.29
C ASP A 373 5.89 34.60 -3.32
N ARG A 374 6.76 33.58 -3.39
CA ARG A 374 8.03 33.54 -2.64
C ARG A 374 8.96 34.69 -3.00
N SER A 375 8.99 35.10 -4.27
CA SER A 375 9.82 36.20 -4.75
C SER A 375 9.33 37.58 -4.28
N LYS A 376 8.03 37.72 -3.99
CA LYS A 376 7.40 38.96 -3.49
C LYS A 376 7.31 39.03 -1.96
N SER A 377 7.42 37.88 -1.29
CA SER A 377 7.27 37.76 0.16
C SER A 377 8.45 38.37 0.93
N SER A 378 8.15 38.99 2.07
CA SER A 378 9.15 39.43 3.06
C SER A 378 9.57 38.33 4.04
N ASP A 379 8.83 37.22 4.13
CA ASP A 379 9.21 36.08 4.98
C ASP A 379 10.54 35.48 4.54
N ALA A 380 11.54 35.52 5.43
CA ALA A 380 12.89 35.06 5.14
C ALA A 380 12.97 33.53 4.96
N ARG A 381 12.11 32.77 5.64
CA ARG A 381 12.06 31.30 5.62
C ARG A 381 10.61 30.85 5.46
N SER A 382 10.38 29.82 4.65
CA SER A 382 9.07 29.19 4.53
C SER A 382 9.19 27.68 4.43
N ALA A 383 8.15 26.97 4.87
CA ALA A 383 8.00 25.54 4.69
C ALA A 383 6.64 25.28 4.05
N THR A 384 6.64 24.76 2.83
CA THR A 384 5.44 24.51 2.02
C THR A 384 5.17 23.02 1.92
N PHE A 385 3.95 22.61 2.25
CA PHE A 385 3.42 21.30 1.92
C PHE A 385 2.59 21.41 0.64
N TYR A 386 2.99 20.72 -0.43
CA TYR A 386 2.30 20.69 -1.70
C TYR A 386 1.82 19.27 -2.00
N ASN A 387 0.51 19.03 -2.05
CA ASN A 387 -0.06 17.74 -2.45
C ASN A 387 -0.56 17.73 -3.91
N LEU A 388 -0.30 16.62 -4.61
CA LEU A 388 -0.58 16.44 -6.04
C LEU A 388 -1.35 15.14 -6.28
N ILE A 389 -2.40 15.18 -7.11
CA ILE A 389 -3.19 13.99 -7.49
C ILE A 389 -3.33 13.73 -9.00
N PRO A 390 -2.46 14.21 -9.91
CA PRO A 390 -2.66 14.00 -11.33
C PRO A 390 -2.46 12.53 -11.72
N LEU A 391 -1.81 11.72 -10.86
CA LEU A 391 -1.53 10.30 -11.06
C LEU A 391 -2.56 9.36 -10.42
N HIS A 392 -3.53 9.89 -9.67
CA HIS A 392 -4.56 9.07 -9.06
C HIS A 392 -5.35 8.29 -10.13
N ASP A 393 -5.81 7.07 -9.80
CA ASP A 393 -6.70 6.30 -10.68
C ASP A 393 -8.05 7.00 -10.82
N GLY A 394 -8.73 6.79 -11.95
CA GLY A 394 -9.99 7.47 -12.25
C GLY A 394 -9.88 8.93 -12.66
N THR A 395 -8.69 9.54 -12.59
CA THR A 395 -8.42 10.86 -13.20
C THR A 395 -8.58 10.76 -14.72
N ARG A 396 -9.20 11.77 -15.33
CA ARG A 396 -9.61 11.80 -16.75
C ARG A 396 -9.11 13.06 -17.45
N GLU A 397 -8.94 12.95 -18.76
CA GLU A 397 -8.80 14.11 -19.64
C GLU A 397 -10.02 15.02 -19.54
N LEU A 398 -9.85 16.32 -19.74
CA LEU A 398 -10.95 17.28 -19.72
C LEU A 398 -12.05 16.89 -20.72
N GLY A 399 -13.30 16.86 -20.26
CA GLY A 399 -14.47 16.48 -21.06
C GLY A 399 -14.60 14.98 -21.35
N SER A 400 -13.66 14.14 -20.93
CA SER A 400 -13.73 12.69 -21.07
C SER A 400 -14.48 12.04 -19.89
N THR A 401 -15.14 10.92 -20.16
CA THR A 401 -15.69 10.00 -19.14
C THR A 401 -14.78 8.79 -18.89
N LYS A 402 -13.73 8.61 -19.71
CA LYS A 402 -12.77 7.51 -19.58
C LYS A 402 -11.57 7.95 -18.74
N THR A 403 -11.13 7.07 -17.85
CA THR A 403 -9.87 7.21 -17.11
C THR A 403 -8.71 7.41 -18.08
N ALA A 404 -7.91 8.46 -17.84
CA ALA A 404 -6.74 8.78 -18.61
C ALA A 404 -5.63 7.76 -18.33
N PRO A 405 -4.88 7.29 -19.36
CA PRO A 405 -3.74 6.41 -19.14
C PRO A 405 -2.73 7.01 -18.16
N TRP A 406 -2.11 6.19 -17.32
CA TRP A 406 -1.19 6.68 -16.28
C TRP A 406 0.12 7.22 -16.87
N LYS A 407 0.74 6.52 -17.82
CA LYS A 407 2.07 6.87 -18.36
C LYS A 407 2.14 8.31 -18.93
N PRO A 408 1.21 8.78 -19.78
CA PRO A 408 1.25 10.16 -20.27
C PRO A 408 1.12 11.20 -19.15
N ARG A 409 0.29 10.95 -18.13
CA ARG A 409 0.14 11.84 -16.97
C ARG A 409 1.40 11.89 -16.12
N ALA A 410 2.03 10.75 -15.88
CA ALA A 410 3.32 10.67 -15.18
C ALA A 410 4.45 11.37 -15.94
N GLN A 411 4.52 11.16 -17.26
CA GLN A 411 5.47 11.87 -18.11
C GLN A 411 5.28 13.39 -18.01
N LEU A 412 4.05 13.87 -18.15
CA LEU A 412 3.73 15.30 -18.03
C LEU A 412 4.13 15.86 -16.66
N LEU A 413 3.75 15.19 -15.57
CA LEU A 413 4.13 15.62 -14.22
C LEU A 413 5.65 15.68 -14.07
N PHE A 414 6.36 14.66 -14.54
CA PHE A 414 7.83 14.63 -14.43
C PHE A 414 8.49 15.71 -15.27
N ASP A 415 8.02 15.97 -16.48
CA ASP A 415 8.49 17.07 -17.32
C ASP A 415 8.24 18.44 -16.66
N GLN A 416 7.08 18.61 -16.02
CA GLN A 416 6.73 19.85 -15.31
C GLN A 416 7.59 20.05 -14.05
N LEU A 417 7.83 18.99 -13.27
CA LEU A 417 8.73 19.04 -12.11
C LEU A 417 10.18 19.34 -12.55
N ASP A 418 10.64 18.73 -13.64
CA ASP A 418 11.98 18.93 -14.18
C ASP A 418 12.21 20.38 -14.65
N ALA A 419 11.24 20.90 -15.40
CA ALA A 419 11.22 22.30 -15.83
C ALA A 419 11.15 23.26 -14.64
N PHE A 420 10.36 22.92 -13.61
CA PHE A 420 10.27 23.72 -12.39
C PHE A 420 11.59 23.75 -11.62
N LEU A 421 12.27 22.61 -11.44
CA LEU A 421 13.60 22.57 -10.79
C LEU A 421 14.61 23.43 -11.54
N THR A 422 14.62 23.36 -12.88
CA THR A 422 15.45 24.21 -13.73
C THR A 422 15.15 25.71 -13.55
N ASN A 423 13.86 26.07 -13.46
CA ASN A 423 13.45 27.46 -13.24
C ASN A 423 13.78 27.93 -11.81
N LEU A 424 13.70 27.03 -10.83
CA LEU A 424 14.05 27.31 -9.45
C LEU A 424 15.55 27.58 -9.32
N GLU A 425 16.41 26.84 -10.03
CA GLU A 425 17.84 27.13 -10.11
C GLU A 425 18.13 28.51 -10.70
N LYS A 426 17.44 28.88 -11.79
CA LYS A 426 17.57 30.20 -12.42
C LYS A 426 17.12 31.34 -11.50
N SER A 427 16.19 31.08 -10.58
CA SER A 427 15.71 32.09 -9.64
C SER A 427 16.78 32.55 -8.62
N GLY A 428 17.82 31.74 -8.42
CA GLY A 428 18.86 31.98 -7.41
C GLY A 428 18.37 31.83 -5.97
N ARG A 429 17.11 31.41 -5.75
CA ARG A 429 16.58 31.15 -4.40
C ARG A 429 17.25 29.93 -3.79
N ARG A 430 17.39 29.97 -2.46
CA ARG A 430 17.83 28.82 -1.65
C ARG A 430 16.63 27.99 -1.28
N VAL A 431 16.52 26.79 -1.82
CA VAL A 431 15.38 25.91 -1.58
C VAL A 431 15.84 24.48 -1.36
N MET A 432 15.32 23.84 -0.32
CA MET A 432 15.36 22.39 -0.16
C MET A 432 14.04 21.82 -0.70
N VAL A 433 14.10 21.13 -1.83
CA VAL A 433 12.95 20.45 -2.44
C VAL A 433 12.98 18.98 -2.04
N LEU A 434 11.87 18.47 -1.51
CA LEU A 434 11.68 17.06 -1.18
C LEU A 434 10.50 16.53 -1.98
N VAL A 435 10.75 15.60 -2.91
CA VAL A 435 9.68 14.84 -3.58
C VAL A 435 9.46 13.56 -2.81
N VAL A 436 8.31 13.44 -2.15
CA VAL A 436 7.96 12.33 -1.25
C VAL A 436 6.59 11.77 -1.62
N PRO A 437 6.49 10.71 -2.44
CA PRO A 437 5.21 10.14 -2.82
C PRO A 437 4.45 9.55 -1.62
N GLU A 438 3.12 9.58 -1.71
CA GLU A 438 2.23 9.02 -0.68
C GLU A 438 2.27 7.49 -0.66
N HIS A 439 2.13 6.89 -1.84
CA HIS A 439 2.04 5.46 -2.12
C HIS A 439 1.95 5.26 -3.63
N GLY A 440 2.07 4.01 -4.09
CA GLY A 440 1.91 3.61 -5.48
C GLY A 440 0.48 3.63 -5.99
N ALA A 441 0.35 3.67 -7.31
CA ALA A 441 -0.91 3.60 -8.04
C ALA A 441 -1.47 2.17 -8.17
N ALA A 442 -0.65 1.16 -7.81
CA ALA A 442 -0.95 -0.24 -8.05
C ALA A 442 -1.25 -0.51 -9.55
N LEU A 443 -0.44 0.05 -10.46
CA LEU A 443 -0.66 -0.12 -11.90
C LEU A 443 -0.65 -1.58 -12.32
N GLN A 444 0.27 -2.36 -11.76
CA GLN A 444 0.24 -3.80 -11.85
C GLN A 444 -0.42 -4.36 -10.60
N GLY A 445 -1.45 -5.18 -10.79
CA GLY A 445 -1.99 -5.99 -9.71
C GLY A 445 -1.05 -7.16 -9.38
N ASP A 446 -1.32 -7.81 -8.27
CA ASP A 446 -0.70 -9.06 -7.85
C ASP A 446 -1.76 -10.14 -7.58
N LYS A 447 -1.36 -11.23 -6.91
CA LYS A 447 -2.27 -12.35 -6.60
C LYS A 447 -3.35 -11.99 -5.59
N MET A 448 -3.12 -10.99 -4.75
CA MET A 448 -4.05 -10.55 -3.71
C MET A 448 -4.94 -9.43 -4.19
N GLN A 449 -4.38 -8.47 -4.92
CA GLN A 449 -5.07 -7.26 -5.33
C GLN A 449 -4.96 -7.03 -6.83
N MET A 450 -6.10 -6.74 -7.46
CA MET A 450 -6.14 -6.37 -8.87
C MET A 450 -5.51 -4.98 -9.07
N SER A 451 -5.12 -4.67 -10.31
CA SER A 451 -4.64 -3.33 -10.68
C SER A 451 -5.63 -2.25 -10.21
N GLY A 452 -5.09 -1.20 -9.60
CA GLY A 452 -5.85 -0.07 -9.02
C GLY A 452 -6.37 -0.29 -7.60
N LEU A 453 -6.39 -1.53 -7.08
CA LEU A 453 -6.73 -1.78 -5.67
C LEU A 453 -5.51 -1.62 -4.77
N ARG A 454 -5.70 -0.94 -3.65
CA ARG A 454 -4.64 -0.59 -2.69
C ARG A 454 -5.06 -0.71 -1.22
N ASP A 455 -6.09 -1.51 -0.95
CA ASP A 455 -6.54 -1.80 0.42
C ASP A 455 -5.50 -2.56 1.25
N ILE A 456 -4.61 -3.31 0.60
CA ILE A 456 -3.48 -3.94 1.23
C ILE A 456 -2.25 -3.09 0.88
N PRO A 457 -1.51 -2.58 1.87
CA PRO A 457 -0.34 -1.75 1.60
C PRO A 457 0.86 -2.64 1.24
N SER A 458 0.81 -3.27 0.07
CA SER A 458 1.81 -4.23 -0.40
C SER A 458 3.18 -3.58 -0.57
N PRO A 459 4.29 -4.35 -0.55
CA PRO A 459 5.62 -3.79 -0.74
C PRO A 459 5.76 -3.06 -2.08
N GLY A 460 5.06 -3.51 -3.12
CA GLY A 460 5.06 -2.85 -4.43
C GLY A 460 4.36 -1.49 -4.43
N ILE A 461 3.38 -1.29 -3.55
CA ILE A 461 2.66 -0.02 -3.38
C ILE A 461 3.44 0.92 -2.45
N THR A 462 4.05 0.43 -1.37
CA THR A 462 4.67 1.32 -0.37
C THR A 462 6.14 1.61 -0.60
N HIS A 463 6.78 0.93 -1.56
CA HIS A 463 8.15 1.20 -1.99
C HIS A 463 8.20 2.34 -3.02
N VAL A 464 8.40 3.56 -2.53
CA VAL A 464 8.24 4.78 -3.32
C VAL A 464 9.56 5.53 -3.56
N PRO A 465 9.71 6.24 -4.69
CA PRO A 465 10.90 7.03 -4.96
C PRO A 465 10.90 8.35 -4.17
N VAL A 466 11.88 8.56 -3.31
CA VAL A 466 12.07 9.87 -2.63
C VAL A 466 13.31 10.57 -3.14
N GLY A 467 13.14 11.80 -3.64
CA GLY A 467 14.21 12.65 -4.14
C GLY A 467 14.39 13.92 -3.30
N ILE A 468 15.63 14.30 -3.02
CA ILE A 468 15.98 15.53 -2.31
C ILE A 468 16.91 16.37 -3.19
N LYS A 469 16.56 17.64 -3.40
CA LYS A 469 17.36 18.64 -4.11
C LYS A 469 17.60 19.85 -3.23
N PHE A 470 18.83 20.32 -3.21
CA PHE A 470 19.23 21.62 -2.70
C PHE A 470 19.49 22.55 -3.89
N VAL A 471 18.67 23.58 -4.01
CA VAL A 471 18.74 24.61 -5.05
C VAL A 471 19.36 25.88 -4.48
N GLY A 472 20.22 26.55 -5.25
CA GLY A 472 20.87 27.80 -4.83
C GLY A 472 22.05 27.59 -3.88
N MET A 473 22.65 26.40 -3.86
CA MET A 473 23.91 26.15 -3.15
C MET A 473 25.07 26.92 -3.79
N LYS A 474 26.00 27.42 -2.97
CA LYS A 474 27.27 27.98 -3.44
C LYS A 474 28.14 26.93 -4.16
N ALA A 475 28.13 25.70 -3.68
CA ALA A 475 28.81 24.56 -4.28
C ALA A 475 27.79 23.43 -4.53
N PRO A 476 27.06 23.46 -5.66
CA PRO A 476 26.09 22.43 -6.01
C PRO A 476 26.75 21.07 -6.13
N HIS A 477 26.03 20.01 -5.72
CA HIS A 477 26.47 18.63 -5.93
C HIS A 477 26.76 18.40 -7.42
N GLN A 478 27.90 17.79 -7.71
CA GLN A 478 28.34 17.48 -9.06
C GLN A 478 28.28 15.97 -9.26
N GLY A 479 27.60 15.51 -10.31
CA GLY A 479 27.54 14.10 -10.68
C GLY A 479 26.16 13.47 -10.47
N GLN A 480 26.15 12.15 -10.37
CA GLN A 480 24.91 11.39 -10.17
C GLN A 480 24.37 11.60 -8.73
N PRO A 481 23.04 11.46 -8.54
CA PRO A 481 22.45 11.51 -7.21
C PRO A 481 23.13 10.51 -6.25
N LEU A 482 23.30 10.90 -4.98
CA LEU A 482 23.68 9.96 -3.95
C LEU A 482 22.49 9.03 -3.63
N THR A 483 22.62 7.76 -3.98
CA THR A 483 21.61 6.75 -3.68
C THR A 483 21.79 6.17 -2.28
N ILE A 484 20.71 6.14 -1.49
CA ILE A 484 20.64 5.50 -0.18
C ILE A 484 19.79 4.23 -0.28
N ASP A 485 20.44 3.07 -0.19
CA ASP A 485 19.78 1.75 -0.26
C ASP A 485 19.36 1.18 1.11
N ALA A 486 19.79 1.83 2.20
CA ALA A 486 19.34 1.47 3.54
C ALA A 486 17.82 1.66 3.68
N PRO A 487 17.11 0.79 4.43
CA PRO A 487 15.67 0.87 4.58
C PRO A 487 15.31 2.14 5.35
N THR A 488 14.64 3.09 4.70
CA THR A 488 14.26 4.38 5.27
C THR A 488 12.75 4.58 5.25
N SER A 489 12.29 5.53 6.05
CA SER A 489 10.91 6.01 6.05
C SER A 489 10.91 7.46 6.58
N LEU A 490 9.78 7.93 7.08
CA LEU A 490 9.46 9.32 7.40
C LEU A 490 10.49 9.99 8.32
N LEU A 491 11.00 9.26 9.32
CA LEU A 491 11.99 9.81 10.26
C LEU A 491 13.30 10.23 9.58
N ALA A 492 13.68 9.59 8.47
CA ALA A 492 14.86 9.99 7.68
C ALA A 492 14.67 11.33 6.98
N ILE A 493 13.43 11.64 6.57
CA ILE A 493 13.07 12.96 6.02
C ILE A 493 13.27 14.03 7.08
N SER A 494 12.68 13.82 8.26
CA SER A 494 12.80 14.78 9.35
C SER A 494 14.26 14.96 9.80
N GLU A 495 15.04 13.89 9.87
CA GLU A 495 16.47 13.94 10.20
C GLU A 495 17.26 14.77 9.18
N LEU A 496 17.08 14.53 7.87
CA LEU A 496 17.73 15.32 6.83
C LEU A 496 17.38 16.81 6.93
N VAL A 497 16.09 17.12 7.18
CA VAL A 497 15.64 18.49 7.37
C VAL A 497 16.29 19.12 8.61
N SER A 498 16.35 18.41 9.74
CA SER A 498 16.96 18.92 10.98
C SER A 498 18.45 19.21 10.78
N ARG A 499 19.20 18.34 10.08
CA ARG A 499 20.63 18.51 9.81
C ARG A 499 20.98 19.77 9.01
N VAL A 500 20.05 20.27 8.20
CA VAL A 500 20.28 21.44 7.32
C VAL A 500 19.46 22.66 7.71
N VAL A 501 18.76 22.62 8.85
CA VAL A 501 17.78 23.65 9.24
C VAL A 501 18.42 25.02 9.50
N ASP A 502 19.73 25.05 9.74
CA ASP A 502 20.52 26.28 9.85
C ASP A 502 20.84 26.95 8.50
N GLY A 503 20.57 26.26 7.38
CA GLY A 503 20.81 26.73 6.02
C GLY A 503 22.28 26.80 5.60
N GLN A 504 23.25 26.34 6.41
CA GLN A 504 24.67 26.42 6.07
C GLN A 504 25.03 25.59 4.84
N VAL A 505 24.23 24.57 4.53
CA VAL A 505 24.33 23.78 3.31
C VAL A 505 24.35 24.65 2.04
N PHE A 506 23.70 25.82 2.05
CA PHE A 506 23.68 26.73 0.90
C PHE A 506 24.90 27.64 0.81
N ASN A 507 25.62 27.88 1.91
CA ASN A 507 26.78 28.76 1.99
C ASN A 507 28.12 28.04 1.98
N ALA A 508 28.14 26.76 2.34
CA ALA A 508 29.35 25.98 2.45
C ALA A 508 30.12 25.96 1.11
N PRO A 509 31.46 26.10 1.14
CA PRO A 509 32.29 26.05 -0.08
C PRO A 509 32.36 24.65 -0.69
N ASN A 510 31.97 23.62 0.08
CA ASN A 510 31.84 22.25 -0.35
C ASN A 510 30.84 21.55 0.59
N VAL A 511 29.94 20.73 0.06
CA VAL A 511 29.02 19.90 0.82
C VAL A 511 29.21 18.45 0.41
N ASN A 512 29.57 17.60 1.37
CA ASN A 512 29.66 16.17 1.15
C ASN A 512 28.30 15.52 1.43
N MET A 513 27.57 15.17 0.36
CA MET A 513 26.25 14.53 0.48
C MET A 513 26.31 13.21 1.24
N SER A 514 27.41 12.45 1.13
CA SER A 514 27.59 11.19 1.86
C SER A 514 27.67 11.41 3.37
N VAL A 515 28.29 12.51 3.82
CA VAL A 515 28.32 12.88 5.24
C VAL A 515 26.94 13.36 5.69
N LEU A 516 26.26 14.16 4.87
CA LEU A 516 24.92 14.64 5.18
C LEU A 516 23.91 13.48 5.32
N ALA A 517 24.05 12.43 4.50
CA ALA A 517 23.22 11.24 4.54
C ALA A 517 23.79 10.09 5.39
N ASP A 518 24.92 10.30 6.09
CA ASP A 518 25.52 9.24 6.92
C ASP A 518 24.59 8.90 8.10
N LYS A 519 24.42 7.61 8.38
CA LYS A 519 23.63 7.11 9.52
C LYS A 519 22.22 7.72 9.61
N LEU A 520 21.56 7.93 8.47
CA LEU A 520 20.14 8.26 8.50
C LEU A 520 19.35 7.18 9.25
N PRO A 521 18.29 7.56 9.99
CA PRO A 521 17.50 6.61 10.77
C PRO A 521 16.87 5.58 9.85
N GLN A 522 17.32 4.33 9.98
CA GLN A 522 16.72 3.20 9.29
C GLN A 522 15.39 2.83 9.94
N THR A 523 14.41 2.41 9.14
CA THR A 523 13.10 1.97 9.64
C THR A 523 12.70 0.69 8.93
N PRO A 524 12.44 -0.41 9.66
CA PRO A 524 11.93 -1.64 9.06
C PRO A 524 10.67 -1.41 8.24
N VAL A 525 10.49 -2.21 7.19
CA VAL A 525 9.30 -2.13 6.31
C VAL A 525 8.09 -2.70 7.05
N VAL A 526 7.26 -1.80 7.57
CA VAL A 526 5.95 -2.05 8.13
C VAL A 526 4.98 -1.05 7.51
N SER A 527 3.87 -1.53 6.97
CA SER A 527 2.88 -0.70 6.30
C SER A 527 1.48 -1.07 6.76
N GLU A 528 0.64 -0.06 7.01
CA GLU A 528 -0.68 -0.24 7.59
C GLU A 528 -1.75 0.64 6.95
N ASN A 529 -2.83 -0.01 6.58
CA ASN A 529 -4.14 0.59 6.35
C ASN A 529 -5.06 0.18 7.52
N ASP A 530 -6.31 0.63 7.51
CA ASP A 530 -7.29 0.35 8.57
C ASP A 530 -7.43 -1.15 8.89
N ASN A 531 -7.50 -1.96 7.83
CA ASN A 531 -7.83 -3.39 7.93
C ASN A 531 -6.69 -4.33 7.56
N ALA A 532 -5.50 -3.81 7.24
CA ALA A 532 -4.39 -4.61 6.75
C ALA A 532 -3.04 -4.11 7.26
N VAL A 533 -2.22 -5.03 7.77
CA VAL A 533 -0.81 -4.79 8.11
C VAL A 533 0.06 -5.67 7.24
N VAL A 534 1.05 -5.07 6.57
CA VAL A 534 2.08 -5.77 5.80
C VAL A 534 3.45 -5.46 6.41
N MET A 535 4.30 -6.47 6.58
CA MET A 535 5.66 -6.26 7.07
C MET A 535 6.66 -7.25 6.49
N MET A 536 7.94 -6.87 6.48
CA MET A 536 9.04 -7.76 6.11
C MET A 536 9.60 -8.47 7.35
N TYR A 537 9.59 -9.81 7.33
CA TYR A 537 10.15 -10.64 8.39
C TYR A 537 10.95 -11.80 7.80
N GLN A 538 12.22 -11.94 8.18
CA GLN A 538 13.17 -12.91 7.61
C GLN A 538 13.30 -12.77 6.07
N GLY A 539 13.29 -11.53 5.58
CA GLY A 539 13.40 -11.24 4.14
C GLY A 539 12.16 -11.58 3.32
N LYS A 540 11.04 -11.94 3.94
CA LYS A 540 9.77 -12.25 3.25
C LYS A 540 8.64 -11.32 3.70
N PRO A 541 7.72 -10.96 2.78
CA PRO A 541 6.53 -10.20 3.15
C PRO A 541 5.49 -11.07 3.85
N TRP A 542 4.93 -10.55 4.93
CA TRP A 542 3.84 -11.14 5.70
C TRP A 542 2.68 -10.16 5.79
N ILE A 543 1.47 -10.70 5.83
CA ILE A 543 0.25 -9.92 5.94
C ILE A 543 -0.66 -10.42 7.05
N ARG A 544 -1.28 -9.47 7.74
CA ARG A 544 -2.38 -9.69 8.67
C ARG A 544 -3.58 -8.85 8.25
N LEU A 545 -4.72 -9.51 8.03
CA LEU A 545 -6.00 -8.86 7.71
C LEU A 545 -6.91 -8.86 8.94
N ASN A 546 -7.58 -7.74 9.21
CA ASN A 546 -8.61 -7.58 10.24
C ASN A 546 -8.20 -8.12 11.63
N GLY A 547 -6.92 -7.98 12.00
CA GLY A 547 -6.39 -8.49 13.27
C GLY A 547 -6.33 -10.02 13.41
N GLY A 548 -6.56 -10.77 12.33
CA GLY A 548 -6.51 -12.23 12.29
C GLY A 548 -5.09 -12.81 12.31
N ASP A 549 -4.97 -14.03 11.78
CA ASP A 549 -3.68 -14.71 11.66
C ASP A 549 -2.76 -14.07 10.61
N TRP A 550 -1.45 -14.23 10.82
CA TRP A 550 -0.46 -13.84 9.83
C TRP A 550 -0.28 -14.93 8.79
N VAL A 551 -0.25 -14.53 7.53
CA VAL A 551 0.06 -15.41 6.39
C VAL A 551 1.16 -14.80 5.55
N ALA A 552 1.90 -15.64 4.84
CA ALA A 552 2.88 -15.16 3.87
C ALA A 552 2.13 -14.42 2.75
N TYR A 553 2.63 -13.24 2.37
CA TYR A 553 2.07 -12.49 1.25
C TYR A 553 2.35 -13.25 -0.05
N PRO A 554 1.33 -13.66 -0.83
CA PRO A 554 1.53 -14.32 -2.11
C PRO A 554 2.15 -13.35 -3.13
N GLN A 555 3.38 -13.65 -3.56
CA GLN A 555 4.07 -12.94 -4.63
C GLN A 555 3.74 -13.53 -6.00
#